data_AF-A0A355YM10-F1
#
_entry.id   AF-A0A355YM10-F1
#
_cell.length_a   1.000
_cell.length_b   1.000
_cell.length_c   1.000
_cell.angle_alpha   90.00
_cell.angle_beta   90.00
_cell.angle_gamma   90.00
#
_symmetry.space_group_name_H-M   'P 1'
#
loop_
_entity.id
_entity.type
_entity.pdbx_description
1 polymer ?
#
loop_
_entity_poly.entity_id
_entity_poly.type
_entity_poly.pdbx_seq_one_letter_code
_entity_poly.pdbx_strand_id
1 'polypeptide(L)' 'IPLPGGSSLGLSLLVLLLIPSGIYFTIQTRFLLFRRFPDMLKIAVEKKNPTRKNSISGLQALIISTATRVGMGNLVG' A
#
# COMPACT_ATOMS: atom_id res chain seq x y z
N ILE A 1 -23.51 -19.92 -19.81
CA ILE A 1 -24.67 -19.22 -19.19
C ILE A 1 -24.19 -17.81 -18.81
N PRO A 2 -24.91 -16.78 -19.24
CA PRO A 2 -24.39 -15.41 -19.43
C PRO A 2 -23.99 -14.79 -18.09
N LEU A 3 -22.89 -14.02 -18.11
CA LEU A 3 -22.39 -13.28 -16.96
C LEU A 3 -23.05 -11.90 -16.92
N PRO A 4 -23.95 -11.68 -15.96
CA PRO A 4 -24.01 -10.38 -15.31
C PRO A 4 -24.28 -10.55 -13.80
N GLY A 5 -23.44 -9.94 -12.96
CA GLY A 5 -23.81 -9.66 -11.56
C GLY A 5 -24.05 -10.86 -10.63
N GLY A 6 -23.56 -12.06 -10.97
CA GLY A 6 -23.71 -13.29 -10.18
C GLY A 6 -22.84 -13.33 -8.93
N SER A 7 -23.17 -12.51 -7.94
CA SER A 7 -22.79 -12.65 -6.54
C SER A 7 -23.34 -13.97 -5.98
N SER A 8 -22.59 -15.07 -6.12
CA SER A 8 -22.88 -16.32 -5.41
C SER A 8 -21.63 -17.16 -5.11
N LEU A 9 -20.49 -16.48 -4.95
CA LEU A 9 -19.41 -16.94 -4.09
C LEU A 9 -19.16 -15.77 -3.15
N GLY A 10 -19.01 -15.98 -1.85
CA GLY A 10 -18.81 -14.92 -0.85
C GLY A 10 -17.56 -14.03 -1.05
N LEU A 11 -16.92 -14.12 -2.21
CA LEU A 11 -15.73 -13.41 -2.66
C LEU A 11 -16.04 -12.76 -4.01
N SER A 12 -16.05 -11.41 -4.06
CA SER A 12 -16.22 -10.66 -5.31
C SER A 12 -15.18 -11.05 -6.35
N LEU A 13 -15.54 -11.00 -7.64
CA LEU A 13 -14.63 -11.22 -8.77
C LEU A 13 -13.32 -10.41 -8.64
N LEU A 14 -13.42 -9.21 -8.06
CA LEU A 14 -12.31 -8.34 -7.71
C LEU A 14 -11.34 -9.03 -6.74
N VAL A 15 -11.84 -9.64 -5.66
CA VAL A 15 -11.02 -10.35 -4.66
C VAL A 15 -10.32 -11.56 -5.28
N LEU A 16 -11.04 -12.31 -6.12
CA LEU A 16 -10.50 -13.48 -6.82
C LEU A 16 -9.33 -13.12 -7.73
N LEU A 17 -9.33 -11.93 -8.34
CA LEU A 17 -8.21 -11.45 -9.16
C LEU A 17 -7.11 -10.77 -8.34
N LEU A 18 -7.48 -10.07 -7.25
CA LEU A 18 -6.56 -9.25 -6.46
C LEU A 18 -5.60 -10.10 -5.61
N ILE A 19 -6.10 -11.19 -5.00
CA ILE A 19 -5.29 -12.07 -4.14
C ILE A 19 -4.16 -12.77 -4.93
N PRO A 20 -4.42 -13.53 -6.00
CA PRO A 20 -3.35 -14.20 -6.74
C PRO A 20 -2.41 -13.21 -7.43
N SER A 21 -2.93 -12.06 -7.90
CA SER A 21 -2.08 -10.99 -8.45
C SER A 21 -1.13 -10.43 -7.39
N GLY A 22 -1.61 -10.14 -6.18
CA GLY A 22 -0.79 -9.68 -5.07
C GLY A 22 0.29 -10.69 -4.65
N ILE A 23 -0.08 -11.98 -4.58
CA ILE A 23 0.86 -13.06 -4.26
C ILE A 23 1.93 -13.19 -5.36
N TYR A 24 1.52 -13.19 -6.62
CA TYR A 24 2.43 -13.27 -7.77
C TYR A 24 3.46 -12.15 -7.76
N PHE A 25 3.03 -10.90 -7.57
CA PHE A 25 3.95 -9.76 -7.47
C PHE A 25 4.86 -9.85 -6.24
N THR A 26 4.38 -10.36 -5.11
CA THR A 26 5.18 -10.49 -3.88
C THR A 26 6.31 -11.52 -4.05
N ILE A 27 6.02 -12.67 -4.67
CA ILE A 27 7.00 -13.73 -4.93
C ILE A 27 7.99 -13.28 -6.00
N GLN A 28 7.51 -12.69 -7.11
CA GLN A 28 8.37 -12.27 -8.21
C GLN A 28 9.33 -11.15 -7.80
N THR A 29 8.90 -10.24 -6.93
CA THR A 29 9.75 -9.17 -6.39
C THR A 29 10.68 -9.62 -5.27
N ARG A 30 10.66 -10.92 -4.90
CA ARG A 30 11.47 -11.53 -3.82
C ARG A 30 11.26 -10.83 -2.47
N PHE A 31 10.01 -10.69 -2.05
CA PHE A 31 9.65 -10.02 -0.79
C PHE A 31 10.29 -8.62 -0.69
N LEU A 32 10.16 -7.84 -1.75
CA LEU A 32 10.76 -6.51 -1.85
C LEU A 32 10.36 -5.60 -0.70
N LEU A 33 9.11 -5.72 -0.22
CA LEU A 33 8.64 -4.99 0.96
C LEU A 33 9.56 -5.23 2.15
N PHE A 34 9.83 -6.48 2.53
CA PHE A 34 10.70 -6.78 3.67
C PHE A 34 12.14 -6.35 3.44
N ARG A 35 12.68 -6.61 2.23
CA ARG A 35 14.08 -6.25 1.91
C ARG A 35 14.31 -4.74 1.90
N ARG A 36 13.36 -3.95 1.42
CA ARG A 36 13.50 -2.49 1.20
C ARG A 36 12.80 -1.66 2.27
N PHE A 37 12.07 -2.27 3.20
CA PHE A 37 11.49 -1.59 4.34
C PHE A 37 12.50 -0.76 5.14
N PRO A 38 13.69 -1.27 5.54
CA PRO A 38 14.66 -0.47 6.29
C PRO A 38 15.22 0.69 5.46
N ASP A 39 15.45 0.48 4.15
CA ASP A 39 15.90 1.55 3.24
C ASP A 39 14.83 2.64 3.10
N MET A 40 13.55 2.27 2.99
CA MET A 40 12.43 3.20 2.93
C MET A 40 12.30 4.03 4.21
N LEU A 41 12.45 3.41 5.39
CA LEU A 41 12.44 4.13 6.67
C LEU A 41 13.64 5.08 6.78
N LYS A 42 14.83 4.63 6.35
CA LYS A 42 16.02 5.48 6.32
C LYS A 42 15.78 6.71 5.45
N ILE A 43 15.26 6.54 4.23
CA ILE A 43 14.94 7.64 3.31
C ILE A 43 13.81 8.54 3.84
N ALA A 44 12.81 7.97 4.52
CA ALA A 44 11.74 8.74 5.12
C ALA A 44 12.26 9.65 6.25
N VAL A 45 13.18 9.13 7.07
CA VAL A 45 13.82 9.83 8.20
C VAL A 45 14.95 10.77 7.75
N GLU A 46 15.59 10.50 6.60
CA GLU A 46 16.68 11.29 6.05
C GLU A 46 16.22 12.75 5.83
N LYS A 47 16.80 13.66 6.61
CA LYS A 47 16.47 15.08 6.60
C LYS A 47 17.01 15.70 5.30
N LYS A 48 16.16 16.41 4.57
CA LYS A 48 16.44 16.92 3.23
C LYS A 48 17.65 17.87 3.18
N ASN A 49 18.50 17.68 2.16
CA ASN A 49 19.40 18.71 1.65
C ASN A 49 18.59 19.94 1.15
N PRO A 50 19.04 21.18 1.40
CA PRO A 50 18.23 22.41 1.35
C PRO A 50 17.90 22.97 -0.06
N THR A 51 17.80 22.15 -1.12
CA THR A 51 17.76 22.66 -2.51
C THR A 51 16.37 22.70 -3.17
N ARG A 52 15.28 22.22 -2.54
CA ARG A 52 13.95 22.14 -3.18
C ARG A 52 12.84 22.76 -2.31
N LYS A 53 12.55 24.04 -2.55
CA LYS A 53 11.64 24.93 -1.78
C LYS A 53 10.17 24.50 -1.67
N ASN A 54 9.69 23.48 -2.40
CA ASN A 54 8.28 23.06 -2.39
C ASN A 54 8.09 21.55 -2.28
N SER A 55 8.84 20.89 -1.40
CA SER A 55 8.82 19.43 -1.36
C SER A 55 8.77 18.91 0.07
N ILE A 56 7.63 18.30 0.41
CA ILE A 56 7.34 17.71 1.72
C ILE A 56 8.42 16.69 2.12
N SER A 57 8.66 16.54 3.42
CA SER A 57 9.61 15.54 3.95
C SER A 57 9.09 14.12 3.70
N GLY A 58 9.98 13.13 3.55
CA GLY A 58 9.58 11.73 3.38
C GLY A 58 8.71 11.22 4.54
N LEU A 59 9.08 11.59 5.77
CA LEU A 59 8.27 11.40 6.98
C LEU A 59 6.92 12.13 6.92
N GLN A 60 6.88 13.36 6.39
CA GLN A 60 5.64 14.13 6.29
C GLN A 60 4.68 13.48 5.29
N ALA A 61 5.18 13.02 4.14
CA ALA A 61 4.40 12.27 3.16
C ALA A 61 3.87 10.95 3.74
N LEU A 62 4.69 10.25 4.54
CA LEU A 62 4.29 9.02 5.22
C LEU A 62 3.15 9.27 6.23
N ILE A 63 3.27 10.30 7.06
CA ILE A 63 2.26 10.67 8.06
C ILE A 63 0.95 11.08 7.38
N ILE A 64 1.02 11.89 6.32
CA ILE A 64 -0.16 12.31 5.55
C ILE A 64 -0.86 11.09 4.91
N SER A 65 -0.09 10.21 4.25
CA SER A 65 -0.66 8.99 3.65
C SER A 65 -1.29 8.08 4.71
N THR A 66 -0.64 7.94 5.87
CA THR A 66 -1.18 7.15 6.98
C THR A 66 -2.47 7.78 7.52
N ALA A 67 -2.49 9.09 7.71
CA ALA A 67 -3.68 9.82 8.16
C ALA A 67 -4.87 9.69 7.18
N THR A 68 -4.61 9.65 5.87
CA THR A 68 -5.68 9.45 4.88
C THR A 68 -6.23 8.03 4.84
N ARG A 69 -5.44 7.03 5.27
CA ARG A 69 -5.81 5.61 5.20
C ARG A 69 -6.34 5.06 6.54
N VAL A 70 -5.95 5.66 7.67
CA VAL A 70 -6.47 5.33 9.00
C VAL A 70 -7.88 5.92 9.12
N GLY A 71 -8.88 5.05 8.90
CA GLY A 71 -10.30 5.38 9.06
C GLY A 71 -10.87 4.86 10.38
N MET A 72 -12.12 5.24 10.67
CA MET A 72 -12.87 4.80 11.84
C MET A 72 -12.85 3.26 11.99
N GLY A 73 -12.90 2.51 10.88
CA GLY A 73 -12.84 1.04 10.87
C GLY A 73 -11.56 0.40 11.43
N ASN A 74 -10.46 1.14 11.59
CA ASN A 74 -9.23 0.65 12.24
C ASN A 74 -9.15 1.04 13.74
N LEU A 75 -10.15 1.79 14.25
CA LEU A 75 -10.27 2.19 15.66
C LEU A 75 -11.39 1.43 16.39
N VAL A 76 -12.45 1.02 15.68
CA VAL A 76 -13.60 0.28 16.27
C VAL A 76 -13.52 -1.23 16.08
N GLY A 77 -12.77 -1.72 15.09
CA GLY A 77 -12.50 -3.15 14.91
C GLY A 77 -11.30 -3.59 15.74
#